data_AF-X0RU81-F1
#
_entry.id   AF-X0RU81-F1
#
_cell.length_a   1.000
_cell.length_b   1.000
_cell.length_c   1.000
_cell.angle_alpha   90.00
_cell.angle_beta   90.00
_cell.angle_gamma   90.00
#
_symmetry.space_group_name_H-M   'P 1'
#
loop_
_entity.id
_entity.type
_entity.pdbx_description
1 polymer ?
#
loop_
_entity_poly.entity_id
_entity_poly.type
_entity_poly.pdbx_seq_one_letter_code
_entity_poly.pdbx_strand_id
1 'polypeptide(L)'
;MPEVDLLRLVQDGELDAFEARCLERLESGDLQLAELVAPFEHLEAAAQAERVATLAQIVLENTDMQSDPAAAVTLARIALTADPRNTELRQLTVAAYRVAYAGTPGLDGLLAAAGLTGARPARNALSAVDLCLTLQKGDALLSRAEDLVVEVIEVDTEHGLCTLRRAGRLTTIPAAELASGYECLEPDDFRVLRRLRPQRLGELIQSDPVALVIGVVRAHGGLLDADVLKHELVPRQLVAKDWSRWWSKTRTLLKRCPHVIVEGRAPVLLRYCAEGQTVEDETWAVFAGHTEPIRWLRTIEAYLGEKRQRKETLDNGLLQRLRAHLAGHVESVEQWRPAEALAAALVIERLDQSRDREGAVHRDDGVSDQEAG
;
A
#
# COMPACT_ATOMS: atom_id res chain seq x y z
N MET A 1 26.88 25.93 -11.86
CA MET A 1 26.95 25.21 -10.56
C MET A 1 26.11 23.95 -10.69
N PRO A 2 26.47 22.82 -10.06
CA PRO A 2 25.63 21.63 -10.12
C PRO A 2 24.24 21.98 -9.59
N GLU A 3 23.22 21.54 -10.31
CA GLU A 3 21.82 21.63 -9.91
C GLU A 3 21.67 20.82 -8.63
N VAL A 4 21.75 21.51 -7.49
CA VAL A 4 21.56 20.87 -6.19
C VAL A 4 20.08 20.58 -6.07
N ASP A 5 19.76 19.29 -6.05
CA ASP A 5 18.41 18.79 -5.87
C ASP A 5 17.83 19.27 -4.53
N LEU A 6 16.71 20.00 -4.61
CA LEU A 6 16.00 20.54 -3.46
C LEU A 6 15.58 19.44 -2.47
N LEU A 7 15.26 18.25 -2.98
CA LEU A 7 14.89 17.12 -2.13
C LEU A 7 16.08 16.64 -1.29
N ARG A 8 17.28 16.63 -1.87
CA ARG A 8 18.48 16.19 -1.17
C ARG A 8 18.82 17.11 0.00
N LEU A 9 18.68 18.42 -0.17
CA LEU A 9 18.89 19.40 0.91
C LEU A 9 17.98 19.15 2.11
N VAL A 10 16.71 18.81 1.85
CA VAL A 10 15.75 18.47 2.91
C VAL A 10 16.10 17.12 3.57
N GLN A 11 16.48 16.11 2.79
CA GLN A 11 16.90 14.80 3.31
C GLN A 11 18.18 14.87 4.17
N ASP A 12 19.11 15.73 3.79
CA ASP A 12 20.36 15.98 4.52
C ASP A 12 20.15 16.87 5.77
N GLY A 13 18.94 17.41 5.96
CA GLY A 13 18.59 18.29 7.08
C GLY A 13 19.11 19.73 6.92
N GLU A 14 19.60 20.10 5.74
CA GLU A 14 20.11 21.43 5.42
C GLU A 14 18.96 22.42 5.10
N LEU A 15 18.06 22.62 6.07
CA LEU A 15 16.80 23.34 5.86
C LEU A 15 16.98 24.81 5.47
N ASP A 16 17.97 25.49 6.05
CA ASP A 16 18.26 26.89 5.71
C ASP A 16 18.81 27.02 4.28
N ALA A 17 19.58 26.03 3.81
CA ALA A 17 20.08 25.99 2.44
C ALA A 17 18.95 25.68 1.45
N PHE A 18 18.03 24.78 1.81
CA PHE A 18 16.81 24.52 1.04
C PHE A 18 15.97 25.80 0.88
N GLU A 19 15.67 26.50 1.97
CA GLU A 19 14.88 27.72 1.94
C GLU A 19 15.55 28.82 1.10
N ALA A 20 16.85 29.06 1.30
CA ALA A 20 17.60 30.02 0.50
C ALA A 20 17.56 29.69 -0.99
N ARG A 21 17.66 28.40 -1.35
CA ARG A 21 17.62 27.93 -2.73
C ARG A 21 16.23 28.07 -3.35
N CYS A 22 15.18 27.80 -2.59
CA CYS A 22 13.80 28.03 -3.02
C CYS A 22 13.57 29.51 -3.34
N LEU A 23 14.01 30.42 -2.45
CA LEU A 23 13.86 31.86 -2.65
C LEU A 23 14.70 32.36 -3.83
N GLU A 24 15.93 31.88 -4.00
CA GLU A 24 16.78 32.22 -5.17
C GLU A 24 16.09 31.85 -6.49
N ARG A 25 15.52 30.64 -6.58
CA ARG A 25 14.81 30.19 -7.79
C ARG A 25 13.48 30.89 -7.99
N LEU A 26 12.81 31.29 -6.91
CA LEU A 26 11.59 32.09 -6.97
C LEU A 26 11.89 33.47 -7.55
N GLU A 27 12.98 34.11 -7.10
CA GLU A 27 13.45 35.41 -7.61
C GLU A 27 13.90 35.34 -9.07
N SER A 28 14.53 34.24 -9.49
CA SER A 28 14.93 34.05 -10.90
C SER A 28 13.78 33.67 -11.83
N GLY A 29 12.63 33.26 -11.28
CA GLY A 29 11.48 32.77 -12.04
C GLY A 29 11.64 31.34 -12.57
N ASP A 30 12.68 30.62 -12.14
CA ASP A 30 12.98 29.25 -12.59
C ASP A 30 12.41 28.18 -11.65
N LEU A 31 11.58 28.57 -10.68
CA LEU A 31 10.97 27.67 -9.71
C LEU A 31 9.72 27.00 -10.29
N GLN A 32 9.72 25.67 -10.33
CA GLN A 32 8.54 24.88 -10.69
C GLN A 32 7.89 24.30 -9.45
N LEU A 33 6.56 24.44 -9.32
CA LEU A 33 5.83 23.96 -8.15
C LEU A 33 5.94 22.44 -7.98
N ALA A 34 5.92 21.64 -9.05
CA ALA A 34 6.10 20.19 -9.00
C ALA A 34 7.38 19.76 -8.27
N GLU A 35 8.49 20.49 -8.44
CA GLU A 35 9.77 20.17 -7.81
C GLU A 35 9.74 20.32 -6.28
N LEU A 36 8.78 21.10 -5.76
CA LEU A 36 8.63 21.36 -4.34
C LEU A 36 7.72 20.35 -3.62
N VAL A 37 6.92 19.58 -4.34
CA VAL A 37 5.96 18.65 -3.70
C VAL A 37 6.67 17.66 -2.78
N ALA A 38 7.66 16.91 -3.29
CA ALA A 38 8.37 15.91 -2.51
C ALA A 38 9.18 16.51 -1.33
N PRO A 39 9.93 17.62 -1.50
CA PRO A 39 10.55 18.33 -0.37
C PRO A 39 9.56 18.73 0.73
N PHE A 40 8.40 19.27 0.36
CA PHE A 40 7.39 19.71 1.32
C PHE A 40 6.70 18.55 2.05
N GLU A 41 6.45 17.43 1.38
CA GLU A 41 5.97 16.19 2.02
C GLU A 41 6.97 15.69 3.08
N HIS A 42 8.27 15.76 2.78
CA HIS A 42 9.31 15.38 3.73
C HIS A 42 9.36 16.33 4.95
N LEU A 43 9.21 17.64 4.73
CA LEU A 43 9.17 18.63 5.81
C LEU A 43 7.92 18.47 6.71
N GLU A 44 6.77 18.14 6.12
CA GLU A 44 5.55 17.82 6.87
C GLU A 44 5.77 16.59 7.75
N ALA A 45 6.36 15.52 7.21
CA ALA A 45 6.70 14.31 7.95
C ALA A 45 7.71 14.58 9.09
N ALA A 46 8.64 15.52 8.89
CA ALA A 46 9.61 15.98 9.89
C ALA A 46 9.03 16.96 10.93
N ALA A 47 7.71 17.21 10.91
CA ALA A 47 6.99 18.11 11.81
C ALA A 47 7.49 19.58 11.81
N GLN A 48 8.04 20.06 10.70
CA GLN A 48 8.53 21.44 10.52
C GLN A 48 7.41 22.42 10.13
N ALA A 49 6.29 22.39 10.88
CA ALA A 49 5.03 23.00 10.46
C ALA A 49 5.12 24.52 10.18
N GLU A 50 5.79 25.28 11.03
CA GLU A 50 5.93 26.74 10.88
C GLU A 50 6.71 27.11 9.61
N ARG A 51 7.81 26.39 9.33
CA ARG A 51 8.64 26.62 8.15
C ARG A 51 7.90 26.22 6.87
N VAL A 52 7.21 25.08 6.91
CA VAL A 52 6.33 24.62 5.81
C VAL A 52 5.27 25.67 5.48
N ALA A 53 4.55 26.15 6.49
CA ALA A 53 3.48 27.13 6.29
C ALA A 53 4.04 28.44 5.68
N THR A 54 5.12 28.97 6.25
CA THR A 54 5.72 30.24 5.82
C THR A 54 6.28 30.16 4.39
N LEU A 55 7.09 29.14 4.09
CA LEU A 55 7.72 29.04 2.77
C LEU A 55 6.69 28.70 1.68
N ALA A 56 5.74 27.79 1.94
CA ALA A 56 4.69 27.49 0.98
C ALA A 56 3.84 28.73 0.69
N GLN A 57 3.52 29.53 1.71
CA GLN A 57 2.78 30.77 1.51
C GLN A 57 3.53 31.71 0.56
N ILE A 58 4.81 31.99 0.84
CA ILE A 58 5.66 32.84 -0.01
C ILE A 58 5.70 32.31 -1.45
N VAL A 59 5.94 31.01 -1.64
CA VAL A 59 6.00 30.41 -2.97
C VAL A 59 4.65 30.55 -3.70
N LEU A 60 3.53 30.23 -3.04
CA LEU A 60 2.21 30.26 -3.65
C LEU A 60 1.73 31.68 -3.99
N GLU A 61 2.15 32.69 -3.24
CA GLU A 61 1.85 34.10 -3.51
C GLU A 61 2.65 34.67 -4.69
N ASN A 62 3.83 34.13 -4.94
CA ASN A 62 4.78 34.67 -5.93
C ASN A 62 4.96 33.77 -7.16
N THR A 63 4.24 32.66 -7.26
CA THR A 63 4.27 31.75 -8.42
C THR A 63 2.92 31.73 -9.13
N ASP A 64 2.94 31.57 -10.46
CA ASP A 64 1.70 31.37 -11.21
C ASP A 64 1.14 29.96 -10.98
N MET A 65 0.05 29.86 -10.22
CA MET A 65 -0.63 28.57 -9.97
C MET A 65 -1.14 27.92 -11.27
N GLN A 66 -1.34 28.67 -12.36
CA GLN A 66 -1.80 28.13 -13.64
C GLN A 66 -0.71 27.32 -14.35
N SER A 67 0.57 27.57 -14.06
CA SER A 67 1.66 26.82 -14.69
C SER A 67 1.67 25.36 -14.22
N ASP A 68 1.26 25.12 -12.97
CA ASP A 68 1.17 23.79 -12.38
C ASP A 68 0.04 23.71 -11.34
N PRO A 69 -1.22 23.57 -11.79
CA PRO A 69 -2.37 23.60 -10.90
C PRO A 69 -2.40 22.44 -9.90
N ALA A 70 -1.93 21.27 -10.31
CA ALA A 70 -1.94 20.07 -9.47
C ALA A 70 -0.94 20.20 -8.32
N ALA A 71 0.29 20.67 -8.60
CA ALA A 71 1.26 20.93 -7.53
C ALA A 71 0.82 22.08 -6.63
N ALA A 72 0.20 23.13 -7.18
CA ALA A 72 -0.34 24.23 -6.38
C ALA A 72 -1.35 23.74 -5.33
N VAL A 73 -2.30 22.86 -5.71
CA VAL A 73 -3.25 22.26 -4.77
C VAL A 73 -2.53 21.44 -3.71
N THR A 74 -1.58 20.58 -4.10
CA THR A 74 -0.85 19.73 -3.17
C THR A 74 -0.05 20.55 -2.15
N LEU A 75 0.72 21.55 -2.59
CA LEU A 75 1.46 22.45 -1.71
C LEU A 75 0.55 23.24 -0.78
N ALA A 76 -0.56 23.78 -1.30
CA ALA A 76 -1.51 24.53 -0.49
C ALA A 76 -2.19 23.64 0.57
N ARG A 77 -2.44 22.35 0.27
CA ARG A 77 -2.96 21.37 1.24
C ARG A 77 -1.96 21.08 2.36
N ILE A 78 -0.69 20.86 2.01
CA ILE A 78 0.40 20.63 2.97
C ILE A 78 0.52 21.84 3.90
N ALA A 79 0.60 23.05 3.32
CA ALA A 79 0.73 24.30 4.08
C ALA A 79 -0.45 24.56 5.02
N LEU A 80 -1.69 24.43 4.54
CA LEU A 80 -2.88 24.62 5.36
C LEU A 80 -3.03 23.53 6.43
N THR A 81 -2.50 22.33 6.19
CA THR A 81 -2.48 21.26 7.20
C THR A 81 -1.45 21.54 8.29
N ALA A 82 -0.33 22.17 7.93
CA ALA A 82 0.73 22.60 8.85
C ALA A 82 0.27 23.78 9.74
N ASP A 83 -0.42 24.79 9.18
CA ASP A 83 -1.08 25.85 9.96
C ASP A 83 -2.58 26.01 9.62
N PRO A 84 -3.46 25.20 10.26
CA PRO A 84 -4.90 25.20 9.98
C PRO A 84 -5.64 26.50 10.30
N ARG A 85 -5.02 27.40 11.08
CA ARG A 85 -5.62 28.67 11.51
C ARG A 85 -5.22 29.84 10.63
N ASN A 86 -4.23 29.68 9.76
CA ASN A 86 -3.80 30.71 8.83
C ASN A 86 -4.91 30.95 7.78
N THR A 87 -5.49 32.15 7.82
CA THR A 87 -6.57 32.56 6.92
C THR A 87 -6.08 32.84 5.50
N GLU A 88 -4.84 33.29 5.33
CA GLU A 88 -4.23 33.57 4.03
C GLU A 88 -3.95 32.25 3.30
N LEU A 89 -3.33 31.29 3.98
CA LEU A 89 -3.15 29.93 3.44
C LEU A 89 -4.48 29.30 3.04
N ARG A 90 -5.54 29.47 3.84
CA ARG A 90 -6.87 28.97 3.48
C ARG A 90 -7.40 29.62 2.20
N GLN A 91 -7.20 30.92 2.00
CA GLN A 91 -7.58 31.62 0.78
C GLN A 91 -6.76 31.15 -0.43
N LEU A 92 -5.45 30.97 -0.26
CA LEU A 92 -4.56 30.41 -1.28
C LEU A 92 -4.96 28.98 -1.66
N THR A 93 -5.35 28.14 -0.70
CA THR A 93 -5.87 26.80 -0.98
C THR A 93 -7.15 26.86 -1.81
N VAL A 94 -8.10 27.75 -1.47
CA VAL A 94 -9.32 27.94 -2.27
C VAL A 94 -8.98 28.41 -3.69
N ALA A 95 -8.02 29.32 -3.85
CA ALA A 95 -7.55 29.77 -5.15
C ALA A 95 -6.92 28.61 -5.94
N ALA A 96 -6.05 27.81 -5.33
CA ALA A 96 -5.44 26.65 -5.97
C ALA A 96 -6.47 25.64 -6.48
N TYR A 97 -7.51 25.32 -5.69
CA TYR A 97 -8.60 24.46 -6.16
C TYR A 97 -9.36 25.06 -7.35
N ARG A 98 -9.65 26.37 -7.33
CA ARG A 98 -10.32 27.04 -8.47
C ARG A 98 -9.50 26.98 -9.75
N VAL A 99 -8.17 27.08 -9.62
CA VAL A 99 -7.24 26.98 -10.75
C VAL A 99 -7.22 25.54 -11.28
N ALA A 100 -7.00 24.56 -10.40
CA ALA A 100 -6.90 23.15 -10.79
C ALA A 100 -8.20 22.54 -11.32
N TYR A 101 -9.35 23.02 -10.84
CA TYR A 101 -10.67 22.48 -11.17
C TYR A 101 -11.58 23.51 -11.84
N ALA A 102 -11.01 24.48 -12.56
CA ALA A 102 -11.77 25.56 -13.22
C ALA A 102 -12.92 25.07 -14.13
N GLY A 103 -12.79 23.87 -14.70
CA GLY A 103 -13.79 23.25 -15.56
C GLY A 103 -14.89 22.47 -14.83
N THR A 104 -14.81 22.32 -13.51
CA THR A 104 -15.77 21.53 -12.72
C THR A 104 -16.99 22.38 -12.36
N PRO A 105 -18.19 22.04 -12.89
CA PRO A 105 -19.40 22.76 -12.54
C PRO A 105 -19.66 22.71 -11.03
N GLY A 106 -20.12 23.80 -10.44
CA GLY A 106 -20.51 23.85 -9.03
C GLY A 106 -19.35 23.84 -8.02
N LEU A 107 -18.08 23.93 -8.46
CA LEU A 107 -16.91 23.86 -7.56
C LEU A 107 -17.01 24.83 -6.37
N ASP A 108 -17.35 26.10 -6.59
CA ASP A 108 -17.45 27.09 -5.51
C ASP A 108 -18.48 26.70 -4.44
N GLY A 109 -19.59 26.09 -4.88
CA GLY A 109 -20.61 25.54 -4.00
C GLY A 109 -20.06 24.41 -3.14
N LEU A 110 -19.31 23.48 -3.74
CA LEU A 110 -18.63 22.40 -3.02
C LEU A 110 -17.61 22.94 -2.01
N LEU A 111 -16.76 23.90 -2.38
CA LEU A 111 -15.76 24.48 -1.48
C LEU A 111 -16.42 25.14 -0.26
N ALA A 112 -17.57 25.79 -0.47
CA ALA A 112 -18.37 26.37 0.61
C ALA A 112 -19.05 25.31 1.48
N ALA A 113 -19.71 24.32 0.88
CA ALA A 113 -20.42 23.25 1.59
C ALA A 113 -19.48 22.34 2.40
N ALA A 114 -18.28 22.05 1.87
CA ALA A 114 -17.21 21.37 2.58
C ALA A 114 -16.67 22.20 3.75
N GLY A 115 -16.91 23.51 3.75
CA GLY A 115 -16.46 24.45 4.78
C GLY A 115 -15.03 24.92 4.62
N LEU A 116 -14.45 24.80 3.42
CA LEU A 116 -13.09 25.26 3.14
C LEU A 116 -13.02 26.79 3.18
N THR A 117 -14.05 27.46 2.67
CA THR A 117 -14.19 28.93 2.77
C THR A 117 -14.73 29.41 4.13
N GLY A 118 -15.10 28.48 5.02
CA GLY A 118 -15.70 28.76 6.32
C GLY A 118 -14.79 28.42 7.50
N ALA A 119 -15.41 28.23 8.68
CA ALA A 119 -14.72 27.99 9.95
C ALA A 119 -14.48 26.50 10.27
N ARG A 120 -14.72 25.58 9.33
CA ARG A 120 -14.49 24.15 9.60
C ARG A 120 -13.01 23.85 9.73
N PRO A 121 -12.63 22.83 10.55
CA PRO A 121 -11.26 22.36 10.64
C PRO A 121 -10.72 22.03 9.23
N ALA A 122 -9.54 22.56 8.89
CA ALA A 122 -8.99 22.49 7.54
C ALA A 122 -8.93 21.06 6.99
N ARG A 123 -8.40 20.11 7.78
CA ARG A 123 -8.30 18.70 7.38
C ARG A 123 -9.64 18.09 6.96
N ASN A 124 -10.72 18.39 7.69
CA ASN A 124 -12.05 17.86 7.39
C ASN A 124 -12.63 18.51 6.13
N ALA A 125 -12.39 19.81 5.94
CA ALA A 125 -12.84 20.52 4.74
C ALA A 125 -12.10 19.99 3.50
N LEU A 126 -10.77 19.86 3.57
CA LEU A 126 -9.94 19.28 2.50
C LEU A 126 -10.39 17.87 2.14
N SER A 127 -10.56 17.00 3.14
CA SER A 127 -11.02 15.62 2.92
C SER A 127 -12.40 15.56 2.26
N ALA A 128 -13.30 16.49 2.57
CA ALA A 128 -14.62 16.55 1.94
C ALA A 128 -14.56 17.02 0.47
N VAL A 129 -13.73 18.03 0.18
CA VAL A 129 -13.52 18.48 -1.21
C VAL A 129 -12.89 17.35 -2.03
N ASP A 130 -11.80 16.75 -1.56
CA ASP A 130 -11.07 15.70 -2.27
C ASP A 130 -11.96 14.47 -2.54
N LEU A 131 -12.75 14.07 -1.54
CA LEU A 131 -13.69 12.98 -1.70
C LEU A 131 -14.73 13.31 -2.77
N CYS A 132 -15.43 14.44 -2.67
CA CYS A 132 -16.49 14.77 -3.63
C CYS A 132 -15.98 15.00 -5.07
N LEU A 133 -14.73 15.47 -5.24
CA LEU A 133 -14.13 15.64 -6.57
C LEU A 133 -13.73 14.31 -7.22
N THR A 134 -13.48 13.27 -6.43
CA THR A 134 -13.08 11.94 -6.94
C THR A 134 -14.27 11.01 -7.13
N LEU A 135 -15.36 11.23 -6.41
CA LEU A 135 -16.55 10.39 -6.48
C LEU A 135 -17.27 10.46 -7.82
N GLN A 136 -17.67 9.29 -8.29
CA GLN A 136 -18.50 9.10 -9.48
C GLN A 136 -19.78 8.36 -9.13
N LYS A 137 -20.78 8.53 -10.00
CA LYS A 137 -22.01 7.75 -9.93
C LYS A 137 -21.69 6.26 -10.10
N GLY A 138 -22.17 5.44 -9.17
CA GLY A 138 -21.95 4.00 -9.12
C GLY A 138 -20.81 3.59 -8.18
N ASP A 139 -20.06 4.54 -7.63
CA ASP A 139 -19.05 4.25 -6.61
C ASP A 139 -19.69 3.65 -5.36
N ALA A 140 -18.96 2.75 -4.72
CA ALA A 140 -19.41 2.08 -3.52
C ALA A 140 -18.69 2.66 -2.30
N LEU A 141 -19.47 2.97 -1.27
CA LEU A 141 -18.95 3.50 -0.01
C LEU A 141 -19.35 2.59 1.14
N LEU A 142 -18.54 2.57 2.19
CA LEU A 142 -18.86 1.94 3.46
C LEU A 142 -19.25 2.98 4.49
N SER A 143 -20.43 2.85 5.08
CA SER A 143 -20.80 3.60 6.29
C SER A 143 -19.98 3.11 7.49
N ARG A 144 -19.15 3.99 8.07
CA ARG A 144 -18.36 3.67 9.27
C ARG A 144 -19.23 3.41 10.51
N ALA A 145 -20.41 4.03 10.56
CA ALA A 145 -21.32 3.90 11.70
C ALA A 145 -22.21 2.65 11.63
N GLU A 146 -22.61 2.24 10.42
CA GLU A 146 -23.58 1.16 10.22
C GLU A 146 -22.97 -0.12 9.63
N ASP A 147 -21.69 -0.09 9.26
CA ASP A 147 -21.00 -1.16 8.52
C ASP A 147 -21.80 -1.60 7.27
N LEU A 148 -22.39 -0.61 6.59
CA LEU A 148 -23.29 -0.81 5.45
C LEU A 148 -22.68 -0.27 4.16
N VAL A 149 -22.63 -1.13 3.13
CA VAL A 149 -22.26 -0.70 1.78
C VAL A 149 -23.42 0.05 1.13
N VAL A 150 -23.11 1.24 0.63
CA VAL A 150 -24.02 2.14 -0.06
C VAL A 150 -23.45 2.47 -1.44
N GLU A 151 -24.33 2.85 -2.37
CA GLU A 151 -23.95 3.21 -3.73
C GLU A 151 -24.19 4.71 -3.94
N VAL A 152 -23.24 5.40 -4.56
CA VAL A 152 -23.37 6.80 -4.95
C VAL A 152 -24.28 6.88 -6.18
N ILE A 153 -25.39 7.60 -6.06
CA ILE A 153 -26.36 7.78 -7.15
C ILE A 153 -26.12 9.09 -7.88
N GLU A 154 -25.74 10.12 -7.14
CA GLU A 154 -25.54 11.46 -7.65
C GLU A 154 -24.60 12.24 -6.72
N VAL A 155 -23.76 13.07 -7.31
CA VAL A 155 -22.90 14.05 -6.64
C VAL A 155 -23.30 15.41 -7.19
N ASP A 156 -23.97 16.21 -6.36
CA ASP A 156 -24.30 17.59 -6.65
C ASP A 156 -23.20 18.47 -6.07
N THR A 157 -22.25 18.86 -6.92
CA THR A 157 -21.14 19.73 -6.55
C THR A 157 -21.60 21.16 -6.26
N GLU A 158 -22.67 21.65 -6.89
CA GLU A 158 -23.18 23.01 -6.71
C GLU A 158 -23.72 23.25 -5.30
N HIS A 159 -24.39 22.26 -4.72
CA HIS A 159 -24.87 22.34 -3.34
C HIS A 159 -23.99 21.57 -2.34
N GLY A 160 -22.96 20.88 -2.82
CA GLY A 160 -22.12 19.98 -2.02
C GLY A 160 -22.92 18.87 -1.34
N LEU A 161 -23.87 18.27 -2.08
CA LEU A 161 -24.75 17.21 -1.63
C LEU A 161 -24.44 15.91 -2.38
N CYS A 162 -24.51 14.78 -1.68
CA CYS A 162 -24.35 13.46 -2.29
C CYS A 162 -25.58 12.61 -1.98
N THR A 163 -26.18 12.05 -3.03
CA THR A 163 -27.33 11.15 -2.91
C THR A 163 -26.83 9.72 -2.94
N LEU A 164 -27.09 8.98 -1.86
CA LEU A 164 -26.66 7.60 -1.66
C LEU A 164 -27.86 6.67 -1.67
N ARG A 165 -27.70 5.47 -2.23
CA ARG A 165 -28.67 4.37 -2.12
C ARG A 165 -28.29 3.49 -0.92
N ARG A 166 -29.10 3.55 0.13
CA ARG A 166 -28.96 2.78 1.38
C ARG A 166 -30.09 1.76 1.47
N ALA A 167 -29.77 0.47 1.33
CA ALA A 167 -30.75 -0.62 1.39
C ALA A 167 -32.03 -0.39 0.54
N GLY A 168 -31.86 0.21 -0.64
CA GLY A 168 -32.97 0.50 -1.57
C GLY A 168 -33.66 1.86 -1.37
N ARG A 169 -33.32 2.62 -0.32
CA ARG A 169 -33.79 3.99 -0.12
C ARG A 169 -32.74 4.99 -0.57
N LEU A 170 -33.18 6.12 -1.10
CA LEU A 170 -32.30 7.24 -1.41
C LEU A 170 -32.17 8.14 -0.18
N THR A 171 -30.96 8.59 0.10
CA THR A 171 -30.67 9.52 1.19
C THR A 171 -29.64 10.51 0.70
N THR A 172 -29.97 11.81 0.79
CA THR A 172 -29.07 12.89 0.41
C THR A 172 -28.40 13.43 1.66
N ILE A 173 -27.08 13.52 1.66
CA ILE A 173 -26.28 14.05 2.77
C ILE A 173 -25.27 15.08 2.30
N PRO A 174 -24.82 16.01 3.16
CA PRO A 174 -23.77 16.97 2.82
C PRO A 174 -22.39 16.31 2.66
N ALA A 175 -21.56 16.90 1.79
CA ALA A 175 -20.18 16.47 1.51
C ALA A 175 -19.33 16.23 2.77
N ALA A 176 -19.48 17.09 3.78
CA ALA A 176 -18.72 16.95 5.01
C ALA A 176 -19.20 15.81 5.91
N GLU A 177 -20.50 15.51 5.91
CA GLU A 177 -21.01 14.33 6.60
C GLU A 177 -20.46 13.07 5.91
N LEU A 178 -20.48 13.06 4.57
CA LEU A 178 -19.94 11.99 3.74
C LEU A 178 -18.48 11.69 4.10
N ALA A 179 -17.60 12.70 4.09
CA ALA A 179 -16.17 12.49 4.35
C ALA A 179 -15.87 11.98 5.77
N SER A 180 -16.64 12.42 6.75
CA SER A 180 -16.49 11.96 8.14
C SER A 180 -17.07 10.56 8.37
N GLY A 181 -18.17 10.23 7.71
CA GLY A 181 -18.95 9.01 7.98
C GLY A 181 -18.68 7.85 7.05
N TYR A 182 -17.99 8.07 5.92
CA TYR A 182 -17.87 7.08 4.85
C TYR A 182 -16.42 6.87 4.41
N GLU A 183 -16.18 5.69 3.86
CA GLU A 183 -14.93 5.27 3.23
C GLU A 183 -15.23 4.75 1.82
N CYS A 184 -14.42 5.11 0.84
CA CYS A 184 -14.53 4.56 -0.52
C CYS A 184 -14.09 3.09 -0.54
N LEU A 185 -14.86 2.27 -1.24
CA LEU A 185 -14.53 0.89 -1.47
C LEU A 185 -14.21 0.65 -2.95
N GLU A 186 -13.23 -0.21 -3.18
CA GLU A 186 -12.92 -0.68 -4.51
C GLU A 186 -14.12 -1.44 -5.13
N PRO A 187 -14.33 -1.34 -6.46
CA PRO A 187 -15.41 -2.04 -7.14
C PRO A 187 -15.47 -3.56 -6.90
N ASP A 188 -14.30 -4.16 -6.68
CA ASP A 188 -14.11 -5.60 -6.43
C ASP A 188 -13.89 -5.94 -4.94
N ASP A 189 -14.08 -4.99 -4.02
CA ASP A 189 -14.11 -5.29 -2.59
C ASP A 189 -15.24 -6.30 -2.29
N PHE A 190 -14.93 -7.33 -1.49
CA PHE A 190 -15.87 -8.40 -1.19
C PHE A 190 -17.21 -7.89 -0.63
N ARG A 191 -17.19 -6.83 0.19
CA ARG A 191 -18.40 -6.23 0.76
C ARG A 191 -19.27 -5.61 -0.32
N VAL A 192 -18.66 -4.98 -1.32
CA VAL A 192 -19.32 -4.42 -2.51
C VAL A 192 -19.91 -5.52 -3.36
N LEU A 193 -19.11 -6.52 -3.73
CA LEU A 193 -19.54 -7.65 -4.54
C LEU A 193 -20.71 -8.41 -3.90
N ARG A 194 -20.64 -8.66 -2.59
CA ARG A 194 -21.68 -9.36 -1.83
C ARG A 194 -23.02 -8.64 -1.85
N ARG A 195 -23.02 -7.30 -1.86
CA ARG A 195 -24.25 -6.49 -1.72
C ARG A 195 -24.79 -5.97 -3.04
N LEU A 196 -23.91 -5.45 -3.90
CA LEU A 196 -24.28 -4.73 -5.12
C LEU A 196 -24.08 -5.57 -6.38
N ARG A 197 -23.16 -6.54 -6.38
CA ARG A 197 -22.78 -7.31 -7.59
C ARG A 197 -22.65 -8.82 -7.35
N PRO A 198 -23.71 -9.49 -6.85
CA PRO A 198 -23.63 -10.91 -6.48
C PRO A 198 -23.31 -11.84 -7.66
N GLN A 199 -23.68 -11.47 -8.89
CA GLN A 199 -23.36 -12.26 -10.08
C GLN A 199 -21.84 -12.31 -10.33
N ARG A 200 -21.16 -11.16 -10.20
CA ARG A 200 -19.70 -11.05 -10.33
C ARG A 200 -18.97 -11.87 -9.26
N LEU A 201 -19.53 -11.91 -8.05
CA LEU A 201 -19.02 -12.77 -6.98
C LEU A 201 -19.08 -14.26 -7.36
N GLY A 202 -20.17 -14.69 -8.00
CA GLY A 202 -20.32 -16.05 -8.53
C GLY A 202 -19.31 -16.39 -9.64
N GLU A 203 -18.98 -15.43 -10.51
CA GLU A 203 -17.93 -15.58 -11.52
C GLU A 203 -16.55 -15.77 -10.87
N LEU A 204 -16.20 -14.91 -9.91
CA LEU A 204 -14.91 -14.96 -9.19
C LEU A 204 -14.68 -16.29 -8.48
N ILE A 205 -15.73 -16.90 -7.92
CA ILE A 205 -15.64 -18.24 -7.32
C ILE A 205 -15.09 -19.28 -8.29
N GLN A 206 -15.38 -19.15 -9.58
CA GLN A 206 -14.96 -20.09 -10.63
C GLN A 206 -13.66 -19.66 -11.31
N SER A 207 -13.54 -18.38 -11.66
CA SER A 207 -12.42 -17.85 -12.45
C SER A 207 -11.18 -17.60 -11.60
N ASP A 208 -11.31 -16.97 -10.44
CA ASP A 208 -10.22 -16.62 -9.55
C ASP A 208 -10.61 -16.75 -8.06
N PRO A 209 -10.59 -17.99 -7.53
CA PRO A 209 -10.95 -18.22 -6.14
C PRO A 209 -9.90 -17.68 -5.15
N VAL A 210 -8.67 -17.34 -5.60
CA VAL A 210 -7.64 -16.77 -4.73
C VAL A 210 -7.92 -15.31 -4.48
N ALA A 211 -8.17 -14.52 -5.53
CA ALA A 211 -8.56 -13.12 -5.40
C ALA A 211 -9.81 -12.96 -4.53
N LEU A 212 -10.79 -13.86 -4.69
CA LEU A 212 -11.97 -13.89 -3.82
C LEU A 212 -11.58 -14.05 -2.34
N VAL A 213 -10.79 -15.07 -2.01
CA VAL A 213 -10.42 -15.33 -0.61
C VAL A 213 -9.62 -14.17 -0.03
N ILE A 214 -8.71 -13.57 -0.79
CA ILE A 214 -8.00 -12.34 -0.38
C ILE A 214 -9.02 -11.24 -0.04
N GLY A 215 -10.01 -11.02 -0.91
CA GLY A 215 -11.08 -10.06 -0.70
C GLY A 215 -11.87 -10.33 0.59
N VAL A 216 -12.24 -11.58 0.87
CA VAL A 216 -12.94 -11.95 2.11
C VAL A 216 -12.05 -11.73 3.34
N VAL A 217 -10.80 -12.18 3.30
CA VAL A 217 -9.87 -12.03 4.44
C VAL A 217 -9.64 -10.55 4.75
N ARG A 218 -9.46 -9.71 3.72
CA ARG A 218 -9.33 -8.25 3.88
C ARG A 218 -10.59 -7.62 4.49
N ALA A 219 -11.77 -8.02 4.03
CA ALA A 219 -13.04 -7.55 4.58
C ALA A 219 -13.24 -7.92 6.07
N HIS A 220 -12.58 -8.97 6.55
CA HIS A 220 -12.60 -9.41 7.95
C HIS A 220 -11.37 -8.95 8.76
N GLY A 221 -10.69 -7.88 8.34
CA GLY A 221 -9.57 -7.31 9.10
C GLY A 221 -8.26 -8.07 8.97
N GLY A 222 -8.10 -8.88 7.92
CA GLY A 222 -6.83 -9.53 7.57
C GLY A 222 -6.60 -10.91 8.20
N LEU A 223 -7.52 -11.41 9.02
CA LEU A 223 -7.46 -12.75 9.61
C LEU A 223 -8.85 -13.40 9.58
N LEU A 224 -8.91 -14.63 9.09
CA LEU A 224 -10.17 -15.38 8.95
C LEU A 224 -9.91 -16.87 9.11
N ASP A 225 -10.82 -17.61 9.75
CA ASP A 225 -10.77 -19.06 9.71
C ASP A 225 -11.60 -19.64 8.54
N ALA A 226 -11.26 -20.86 8.12
CA ALA A 226 -11.91 -21.52 6.99
C ALA A 226 -13.41 -21.83 7.23
N ASP A 227 -13.85 -21.92 8.49
CA ASP A 227 -15.26 -22.12 8.81
C ASP A 227 -16.04 -20.81 8.63
N VAL A 228 -15.51 -19.66 9.04
CA VAL A 228 -16.13 -18.35 8.77
C VAL A 228 -16.17 -18.10 7.26
N LEU A 229 -15.10 -18.42 6.53
CA LEU A 229 -15.10 -18.35 5.05
C LEU A 229 -16.21 -19.22 4.45
N LYS A 230 -16.41 -20.43 4.98
CA LYS A 230 -17.51 -21.31 4.55
C LYS A 230 -18.87 -20.67 4.80
N HIS A 231 -19.09 -20.06 5.97
CA HIS A 231 -20.35 -19.42 6.31
C HIS A 231 -20.64 -18.18 5.44
N GLU A 232 -19.61 -17.46 5.01
CA GLU A 232 -19.76 -16.32 4.10
C GLU A 232 -20.17 -16.75 2.68
N LEU A 233 -19.61 -17.87 2.18
CA LEU A 233 -19.83 -18.32 0.81
C LEU A 233 -21.03 -19.29 0.68
N VAL A 234 -21.34 -20.07 1.71
CA VAL A 234 -22.42 -21.08 1.70
C VAL A 234 -23.60 -20.61 2.56
N PRO A 235 -24.86 -20.70 2.10
CA PRO A 235 -25.31 -21.24 0.81
C PRO A 235 -25.42 -20.19 -0.30
N ARG A 236 -25.06 -18.93 -0.02
CA ARG A 236 -25.40 -17.77 -0.87
C ARG A 236 -24.75 -17.82 -2.25
N GLN A 237 -23.51 -18.27 -2.32
CA GLN A 237 -22.71 -18.27 -3.54
C GLN A 237 -22.24 -19.67 -3.94
N LEU A 238 -22.13 -20.59 -2.97
CA LEU A 238 -21.82 -22.00 -3.18
C LEU A 238 -22.86 -22.87 -2.49
N VAL A 239 -23.24 -23.96 -3.17
CA VAL A 239 -24.05 -25.02 -2.55
C VAL A 239 -23.17 -25.79 -1.58
N ALA A 240 -23.70 -26.14 -0.40
CA ALA A 240 -22.94 -26.79 0.68
C ALA A 240 -22.19 -28.07 0.24
N LYS A 241 -22.76 -28.82 -0.71
CA LYS A 241 -22.16 -30.04 -1.27
C LYS A 241 -20.87 -29.78 -2.07
N ASP A 242 -20.73 -28.61 -2.67
CA ASP A 242 -19.62 -28.27 -3.56
C ASP A 242 -18.44 -27.64 -2.79
N TRP A 243 -18.68 -27.23 -1.54
CA TRP A 243 -17.68 -26.61 -0.66
C TRP A 243 -16.39 -27.42 -0.55
N SER A 244 -16.47 -28.70 -0.18
CA SER A 244 -15.27 -29.52 0.09
C SER A 244 -14.39 -29.65 -1.15
N ARG A 245 -14.99 -29.77 -2.34
CA ARG A 245 -14.28 -29.85 -3.61
C ARG A 245 -13.64 -28.50 -3.96
N TRP A 246 -14.41 -27.42 -3.86
CA TRP A 246 -13.94 -26.07 -4.13
C TRP A 246 -12.79 -25.69 -3.18
N TRP A 247 -12.97 -25.86 -1.87
CA TRP A 247 -11.98 -25.53 -0.85
C TRP A 247 -10.66 -26.29 -1.03
N SER A 248 -10.71 -27.57 -1.38
CA SER A 248 -9.49 -28.35 -1.62
C SER A 248 -8.67 -27.81 -2.79
N LYS A 249 -9.34 -27.41 -3.88
CA LYS A 249 -8.71 -26.75 -5.04
C LYS A 249 -8.15 -25.38 -4.65
N THR A 250 -8.98 -24.53 -4.05
CA THR A 250 -8.62 -23.17 -3.66
C THR A 250 -7.47 -23.14 -2.66
N ARG A 251 -7.49 -24.00 -1.63
CA ARG A 251 -6.40 -24.12 -0.64
C ARG A 251 -5.07 -24.47 -1.29
N THR A 252 -5.08 -25.30 -2.33
CA THR A 252 -3.86 -25.66 -3.07
C THR A 252 -3.29 -24.46 -3.83
N LEU A 253 -4.16 -23.59 -4.35
CA LEU A 253 -3.76 -22.34 -5.00
C LEU A 253 -3.28 -21.31 -3.97
N LEU A 254 -3.97 -21.17 -2.83
CA LEU A 254 -3.62 -20.23 -1.76
C LEU A 254 -2.24 -20.52 -1.17
N LYS A 255 -1.87 -21.80 -1.00
CA LYS A 255 -0.52 -22.18 -0.55
C LYS A 255 0.62 -21.73 -1.47
N ARG A 256 0.30 -21.35 -2.71
CA ARG A 256 1.27 -20.81 -3.68
C ARG A 256 1.17 -19.29 -3.81
N CYS A 257 0.21 -18.67 -3.11
CA CYS A 257 -0.02 -17.24 -3.16
C CYS A 257 0.81 -16.56 -2.07
N PRO A 258 1.73 -15.64 -2.43
CA PRO A 258 2.51 -14.89 -1.43
C PRO A 258 1.64 -14.08 -0.46
N HIS A 259 0.47 -13.63 -0.90
CA HIS A 259 -0.36 -12.71 -0.11
C HIS A 259 -1.27 -13.40 0.92
N VAL A 260 -1.29 -14.73 0.99
CA VAL A 260 -2.14 -15.46 1.95
C VAL A 260 -1.36 -16.55 2.66
N ILE A 261 -1.22 -16.39 3.96
CA ILE A 261 -0.63 -17.41 4.83
C ILE A 261 -1.75 -18.36 5.28
N VAL A 262 -1.56 -19.66 5.05
CA VAL A 262 -2.51 -20.71 5.43
C VAL A 262 -1.92 -21.56 6.56
N GLU A 263 -2.41 -21.36 7.78
CA GLU A 263 -1.87 -22.00 8.99
C GLU A 263 -2.90 -22.92 9.67
N GLY A 264 -2.41 -23.87 10.46
CA GLY A 264 -3.27 -24.74 11.26
C GLY A 264 -3.90 -25.91 10.49
N ARG A 265 -4.46 -26.84 11.27
CA ARG A 265 -5.12 -28.05 10.76
C ARG A 265 -6.60 -28.09 11.10
N ALA A 266 -6.97 -27.60 12.29
CA ALA A 266 -8.33 -27.40 12.75
C ALA A 266 -8.30 -26.44 13.97
N PRO A 267 -8.69 -25.16 13.84
CA PRO A 267 -9.14 -24.50 12.62
C PRO A 267 -7.99 -24.27 11.62
N VAL A 268 -8.32 -24.12 10.34
CA VAL A 268 -7.40 -23.59 9.34
C VAL A 268 -7.57 -22.08 9.32
N LEU A 269 -6.50 -21.36 9.58
CA LEU A 269 -6.43 -19.90 9.62
C LEU A 269 -5.87 -19.36 8.31
N LEU A 270 -6.43 -18.24 7.86
CA LEU A 270 -6.04 -17.50 6.67
C LEU A 270 -5.68 -16.09 7.09
N ARG A 271 -4.45 -15.69 6.82
CA ARG A 271 -3.95 -14.34 7.11
C ARG A 271 -3.54 -13.66 5.81
N TYR A 272 -3.98 -12.42 5.63
CA TYR A 272 -3.54 -11.60 4.49
C TYR A 272 -2.21 -10.92 4.80
N CYS A 273 -1.28 -10.96 3.86
CA CYS A 273 0.00 -10.25 3.89
C CYS A 273 0.07 -9.29 2.70
N ALA A 274 0.04 -7.98 2.94
CA ALA A 274 -0.02 -6.96 1.89
C ALA A 274 1.25 -6.97 1.01
N GLU A 275 2.42 -7.04 1.63
CA GLU A 275 3.72 -7.09 0.96
C GLU A 275 3.99 -8.45 0.29
N GLY A 276 3.17 -9.45 0.64
CA GLY A 276 3.42 -10.85 0.29
C GLY A 276 4.49 -11.45 1.20
N GLN A 277 4.29 -12.69 1.62
CA GLN A 277 5.32 -13.45 2.29
C GLN A 277 6.30 -13.97 1.23
N THR A 278 7.57 -13.60 1.38
CA THR A 278 8.62 -14.15 0.50
C THR A 278 8.93 -15.58 0.92
N VAL A 279 9.40 -16.40 -0.03
CA VAL A 279 9.87 -17.76 0.27
C VAL A 279 11.04 -17.68 1.26
N GLU A 280 11.82 -16.60 1.19
CA GLU A 280 12.94 -16.29 2.04
C GLU A 280 12.52 -16.07 3.51
N ASP A 281 11.45 -15.30 3.73
CA ASP A 281 10.92 -15.04 5.06
C ASP A 281 10.34 -16.30 5.71
N GLU A 282 9.60 -17.10 4.93
CA GLU A 282 9.10 -18.42 5.37
C GLU A 282 10.25 -19.35 5.75
N THR A 283 11.24 -19.47 4.85
CA THR A 283 12.41 -20.33 5.05
C THR A 283 13.16 -19.90 6.30
N TRP A 284 13.38 -18.59 6.49
CA TRP A 284 14.06 -18.07 7.65
C TRP A 284 13.29 -18.35 8.95
N ALA A 285 11.97 -18.13 8.97
CA ALA A 285 11.15 -18.37 10.17
C ALA A 285 11.20 -19.84 10.61
N VAL A 286 11.10 -20.79 9.66
CA VAL A 286 11.24 -22.23 9.94
C VAL A 286 12.66 -22.56 10.41
N PHE A 287 13.67 -22.02 9.73
CA PHE A 287 15.07 -22.26 10.04
C PHE A 287 15.45 -21.80 11.44
N ALA A 288 15.09 -20.57 11.80
CA ALA A 288 15.39 -19.96 13.10
C ALA A 288 14.68 -20.66 14.26
N GLY A 289 13.55 -21.35 14.01
CA GLY A 289 12.84 -22.16 14.99
C GLY A 289 13.47 -23.53 15.27
N HIS A 290 14.52 -23.92 14.54
CA HIS A 290 15.23 -25.18 14.75
C HIS A 290 16.51 -24.98 15.56
N THR A 291 16.88 -26.00 16.32
CA THR A 291 18.13 -26.05 17.11
C THR A 291 19.02 -27.24 16.74
N GLU A 292 18.60 -28.05 15.75
CA GLU A 292 19.28 -29.27 15.35
C GLU A 292 19.85 -29.12 13.93
N PRO A 293 21.16 -29.41 13.72
CA PRO A 293 21.80 -29.26 12.41
C PRO A 293 21.12 -29.99 11.25
N ILE A 294 20.56 -31.19 11.51
CA ILE A 294 19.86 -31.95 10.48
C ILE A 294 18.57 -31.27 10.02
N ARG A 295 17.89 -30.53 10.89
CA ARG A 295 16.67 -29.80 10.53
C ARG A 295 17.01 -28.54 9.74
N TRP A 296 18.07 -27.83 10.12
CA TRP A 296 18.62 -26.73 9.34
C TRP A 296 18.95 -27.15 7.91
N LEU A 297 19.66 -28.27 7.74
CA LEU A 297 19.99 -28.80 6.41
C LEU A 297 18.74 -29.09 5.59
N ARG A 298 17.73 -29.75 6.18
CA ARG A 298 16.46 -30.04 5.48
C ARG A 298 15.73 -28.78 5.04
N THR A 299 15.70 -27.74 5.88
CA THR A 299 15.08 -26.45 5.53
C THR A 299 15.82 -25.79 4.37
N ILE A 300 17.16 -25.80 4.39
CA ILE A 300 17.99 -25.29 3.29
C ILE A 300 17.74 -26.08 2.00
N GLU A 301 17.74 -27.41 2.05
CA GLU A 301 17.53 -28.25 0.87
C GLU A 301 16.12 -28.08 0.29
N ALA A 302 15.10 -27.90 1.14
CA ALA A 302 13.74 -27.59 0.71
C ALA A 302 13.69 -26.24 -0.03
N TYR A 303 14.30 -25.19 0.53
CA TYR A 303 14.40 -23.87 -0.10
C TYR A 303 15.09 -23.93 -1.47
N LEU A 304 16.27 -24.58 -1.54
CA LEU A 304 17.00 -24.75 -2.79
C LEU A 304 16.22 -25.58 -3.83
N GLY A 305 15.45 -26.57 -3.38
CA GLY A 305 14.58 -27.36 -4.23
C GLY A 305 13.42 -26.54 -4.80
N GLU A 306 12.81 -25.71 -3.97
CA GLU A 306 11.71 -24.82 -4.35
C GLU A 306 12.15 -23.74 -5.34
N LYS A 307 13.29 -23.10 -5.10
CA LYS A 307 13.86 -22.10 -6.03
C LYS A 307 14.19 -22.72 -7.40
N ARG A 308 14.79 -23.91 -7.42
CA ARG A 308 15.01 -24.66 -8.67
C ARG A 308 13.70 -25.02 -9.38
N GLN A 309 12.66 -25.41 -8.64
CA GLN A 309 11.35 -25.71 -9.23
C GLN A 309 10.69 -24.46 -9.83
N ARG A 310 10.86 -23.30 -9.18
CA ARG A 310 10.31 -22.01 -9.62
C ARG A 310 11.18 -21.32 -10.69
N LYS A 311 12.39 -21.82 -10.95
CA LYS A 311 13.41 -21.20 -11.83
C LYS A 311 13.77 -19.76 -11.42
N GLU A 312 13.77 -19.51 -10.11
CA GLU A 312 14.14 -18.23 -9.54
C GLU A 312 15.60 -18.26 -9.09
N THR A 313 16.26 -17.10 -9.11
CA THR A 313 17.61 -16.95 -8.55
C THR A 313 17.56 -17.06 -7.02
N LEU A 314 18.64 -17.57 -6.42
CA LEU A 314 18.76 -17.59 -4.97
C LEU A 314 18.94 -16.19 -4.41
N ASP A 315 18.24 -15.90 -3.33
CA ASP A 315 18.44 -14.67 -2.59
C ASP A 315 19.75 -14.70 -1.78
N ASN A 316 20.70 -13.83 -2.15
CA ASN A 316 21.99 -13.73 -1.48
C ASN A 316 21.86 -13.24 -0.04
N GLY A 317 20.86 -12.40 0.26
CA GLY A 317 20.62 -11.86 1.59
C GLY A 317 20.28 -12.96 2.60
N LEU A 318 19.35 -13.84 2.25
CA LEU A 318 18.97 -15.01 3.04
C LEU A 318 20.15 -15.95 3.22
N LEU A 319 20.87 -16.29 2.15
CA LEU A 319 22.01 -17.20 2.24
C LEU A 319 23.09 -16.68 3.21
N GLN A 320 23.37 -15.37 3.16
CA GLN A 320 24.30 -14.73 4.10
C GLN A 320 23.77 -14.78 5.53
N ARG A 321 22.47 -14.55 5.73
CA ARG A 321 21.81 -14.60 7.03
C ARG A 321 21.85 -16.01 7.64
N LEU A 322 21.55 -17.05 6.85
CA LEU A 322 21.63 -18.46 7.25
C LEU A 322 23.06 -18.85 7.66
N ARG A 323 24.05 -18.44 6.86
CA ARG A 323 25.47 -18.68 7.15
C ARG A 323 25.90 -18.02 8.45
N ALA A 324 25.54 -16.76 8.66
CA ALA A 324 25.88 -16.02 9.87
C ALA A 324 25.29 -16.70 11.13
N HIS A 325 24.03 -17.18 11.05
CA HIS A 325 23.40 -17.90 12.15
C HIS A 325 24.11 -19.22 12.48
N LEU A 326 24.43 -20.03 11.46
CA LEU A 326 25.15 -21.30 11.65
C LEU A 326 26.55 -21.07 12.21
N ALA A 327 27.28 -20.06 11.71
CA ALA A 327 28.61 -19.71 12.19
C ALA A 327 28.57 -19.30 13.67
N GLY A 328 27.62 -18.44 14.06
CA GLY A 328 27.41 -18.08 15.46
C GLY A 328 27.06 -19.30 16.34
N HIS A 329 26.27 -20.25 15.83
CA HIS A 329 26.00 -21.49 16.56
C HIS A 329 27.26 -22.33 16.76
N VAL A 330 28.06 -22.54 15.70
CA VAL A 330 29.35 -23.26 15.76
C VAL A 330 30.24 -22.66 16.84
N GLU A 331 30.47 -21.35 16.82
CA GLU A 331 31.30 -20.64 17.80
C GLU A 331 30.77 -20.84 19.23
N SER A 332 29.45 -20.83 19.42
CA SER A 332 28.85 -20.96 20.75
C SER A 332 28.94 -22.37 21.34
N VAL A 333 28.95 -23.42 20.50
CA VAL A 333 28.91 -24.82 20.95
C VAL A 333 30.23 -25.58 20.78
N GLU A 334 31.21 -25.03 20.06
CA GLU A 334 32.47 -25.71 19.72
C GLU A 334 33.20 -26.30 20.94
N GLN A 335 33.29 -25.54 22.02
CA GLN A 335 34.03 -25.95 23.23
C GLN A 335 33.35 -27.09 23.99
N TRP A 336 32.01 -27.15 23.97
CA TRP A 336 31.22 -28.02 24.85
C TRP A 336 30.57 -29.19 24.11
N ARG A 337 30.30 -29.03 22.81
CA ARG A 337 29.58 -29.99 21.96
C ARG A 337 30.23 -30.04 20.56
N PRO A 338 31.50 -30.50 20.44
CA PRO A 338 32.27 -30.43 19.19
C PRO A 338 31.64 -31.22 18.03
N ALA A 339 30.95 -32.32 18.32
CA ALA A 339 30.23 -33.09 17.30
C ALA A 339 29.08 -32.29 16.67
N GLU A 340 28.39 -31.46 17.45
CA GLU A 340 27.32 -30.60 16.94
C GLU A 340 27.87 -29.41 16.17
N ALA A 341 28.96 -28.81 16.66
CA ALA A 341 29.68 -27.76 15.97
C ALA A 341 30.16 -28.25 14.59
N LEU A 342 30.75 -29.45 14.52
CA LEU A 342 31.12 -30.07 13.25
C LEU A 342 29.91 -30.29 12.33
N ALA A 343 28.81 -30.80 12.86
CA ALA A 343 27.59 -31.01 12.08
C ALA A 343 27.06 -29.69 11.49
N ALA A 344 27.04 -28.60 12.28
CA ALA A 344 26.63 -27.28 11.80
C ALA A 344 27.62 -26.71 10.76
N ALA A 345 28.93 -26.90 10.94
CA ALA A 345 29.94 -26.51 9.96
C ALA A 345 29.76 -27.24 8.62
N LEU A 346 29.41 -28.53 8.63
CA LEU A 346 29.09 -29.28 7.42
C LEU A 346 27.84 -28.74 6.71
N VAL A 347 26.86 -28.20 7.44
CA VAL A 347 25.70 -27.51 6.83
C VAL A 347 26.13 -26.22 6.13
N ILE A 348 27.07 -25.45 6.71
CA ILE A 348 27.64 -24.26 6.06
C ILE A 348 28.37 -24.64 4.77
N GLU A 349 29.23 -25.66 4.82
CA GLU A 349 29.96 -26.13 3.64
C GLU A 349 28.98 -26.54 2.53
N ARG A 350 27.91 -27.25 2.89
CA ARG A 350 26.88 -27.68 1.96
C ARG A 350 26.14 -26.50 1.32
N LEU A 351 25.85 -25.46 2.10
CA LEU A 351 25.22 -24.22 1.63
C LEU A 351 26.12 -23.51 0.59
N ASP A 352 27.42 -23.38 0.90
CA ASP A 352 28.40 -22.74 0.02
C ASP A 352 28.55 -23.51 -1.30
N GLN A 353 28.67 -24.85 -1.25
CA GLN A 353 28.74 -25.70 -2.44
C GLN A 353 27.51 -25.53 -3.37
N SER A 354 26.32 -25.38 -2.80
CA SER A 354 25.10 -25.16 -3.59
C SER A 354 25.09 -23.80 -4.27
N ARG A 355 25.62 -22.75 -3.62
CA ARG A 355 25.73 -21.41 -4.21
C ARG A 355 26.70 -21.40 -5.40
N ASP A 356 27.85 -22.05 -5.26
CA ASP A 356 28.87 -22.07 -6.31
C ASP A 356 28.39 -22.83 -7.57
N ARG A 357 27.59 -23.89 -7.40
CA ARG A 357 27.00 -24.64 -8.50
C ARG A 357 26.04 -23.81 -9.34
N GLU A 358 25.20 -22.99 -8.71
CA GLU A 358 24.26 -22.14 -9.45
C GLU A 358 24.96 -20.94 -10.11
N GLY A 359 25.98 -20.37 -9.45
CA GLY A 359 26.82 -19.34 -10.06
C GLY A 359 27.59 -19.80 -11.30
N ALA A 360 27.89 -21.10 -11.42
CA ALA A 360 28.51 -21.68 -12.62
C ALA A 360 27.51 -21.84 -13.77
N VAL A 361 26.26 -22.24 -13.51
CA VAL A 361 25.23 -22.45 -14.54
C VAL A 361 24.85 -21.14 -15.23
N HIS A 362 24.72 -20.03 -14.49
CA HIS A 362 24.37 -18.73 -15.08
C HIS A 362 25.50 -18.08 -15.90
N ARG A 363 26.75 -18.56 -15.81
CA ARG A 363 27.85 -18.04 -16.67
C ARG A 363 27.87 -18.70 -18.05
N ASP A 364 27.30 -19.89 -18.21
CA ASP A 364 27.36 -20.66 -19.45
C ASP A 364 26.24 -20.26 -20.45
N ASP A 365 25.09 -19.80 -19.96
CA ASP A 365 23.94 -19.39 -20.80
C ASP A 365 24.11 -18.01 -21.49
N GLY A 366 25.21 -17.28 -21.21
CA GLY A 366 25.46 -15.93 -21.72
C GLY A 366 26.40 -15.83 -22.94
N VAL A 367 26.92 -16.95 -23.45
CA VAL A 367 28.05 -16.94 -24.42
C VAL A 367 27.65 -17.39 -25.84
N SER A 368 26.40 -17.74 -26.13
CA SER A 368 26.04 -18.39 -27.40
C SER A 368 25.50 -17.51 -28.55
N ASP A 369 25.45 -16.18 -28.45
CA ASP A 369 24.83 -15.31 -29.49
C ASP A 369 25.74 -14.25 -30.12
N GLN A 370 27.07 -14.47 -30.16
CA GLN A 370 27.99 -13.66 -30.97
C GLN A 370 28.95 -14.53 -31.77
N GLU A 371 28.46 -15.34 -32.72
CA GLU A 371 29.28 -15.82 -33.84
C GLU A 371 28.39 -16.38 -34.98
N ALA A 372 27.64 -15.49 -35.63
CA ALA A 372 27.11 -15.70 -36.98
C ALA A 372 26.83 -14.33 -37.63
N GLY A 373 27.89 -13.69 -38.12
CA GLY A 373 27.85 -12.49 -38.97
C GLY A 373 28.91 -12.59 -40.04
#